data_AF-A0AAU8K8S9-F1
#
_entry.id   AF-A0AAU8K8S9-F1
#
_cell.length_a   1.000
_cell.length_b   1.000
_cell.length_c   1.000
_cell.angle_alpha   90.00
_cell.angle_beta   90.00
_cell.angle_gamma   90.00
#
_symmetry.space_group_name_H-M   'P 1'
#
loop_
_entity.id
_entity.type
_entity.pdbx_description
1 polymer ?
#
loop_
_entity_poly.entity_id
_entity_poly.type
_entity_poly.pdbx_seq_one_letter_code
_entity_poly.pdbx_strand_id
1 'polypeptide(L)'
;MDGRDLSVKQGEIFVFLGPNGAGKSTTIRLLLNLIRPTAGSARIRGIPVADVERALTHVSYVSGDVALWPQLTVRGVAGEFAAPTGRP
;
A
#
# COMPACT_ATOMS: atom_id res chain seq x y z
N MET A 1 -8.98 9.74 -12.16
CA MET A 1 -7.92 10.46 -11.43
C MET A 1 -7.29 11.38 -12.45
N ASP A 2 -7.63 12.66 -12.38
CA ASP A 2 -7.37 13.62 -13.44
C ASP A 2 -5.91 14.06 -13.41
N GLY A 3 -5.00 13.26 -13.97
CA GLY A 3 -3.67 13.69 -14.42
C GLY A 3 -2.87 14.60 -13.46
N ARG A 4 -2.87 14.34 -12.15
CA ARG A 4 -2.05 15.07 -11.17
C ARG A 4 -0.93 14.19 -10.66
N ASP A 5 0.30 14.69 -10.77
CA ASP A 5 1.47 14.03 -10.22
C ASP A 5 1.49 14.17 -8.69
N LEU A 6 1.74 13.07 -8.00
CA LEU A 6 1.98 13.02 -6.57
C LEU A 6 3.36 12.44 -6.31
N SER A 7 4.18 13.16 -5.55
CA SER A 7 5.47 12.69 -5.08
C SER A 7 5.54 12.82 -3.57
N VAL A 8 5.84 11.72 -2.88
CA VAL A 8 6.05 11.67 -1.43
C VAL A 8 7.52 11.31 -1.20
N LYS A 9 8.25 12.17 -0.49
CA LYS A 9 9.67 11.96 -0.21
C LYS A 9 9.86 11.01 0.96
N GLN A 10 11.05 10.44 1.05
CA GLN A 10 11.42 9.58 2.17
C GLN A 10 11.31 10.36 3.50
N GLY A 11 10.64 9.74 4.48
CA GLY A 11 10.41 10.35 5.80
C GLY A 11 9.17 11.24 5.88
N GLU A 12 8.47 11.49 4.77
CA GLU A 12 7.22 12.25 4.78
C GLU A 12 6.03 11.35 5.14
N ILE A 13 5.10 11.94 5.90
CA ILE A 13 3.78 11.36 6.15
C ILE A 13 2.80 12.05 5.22
N PHE A 14 2.14 11.28 4.36
CA PHE A 14 1.14 11.79 3.42
C PHE A 14 -0.24 11.21 3.75
N VAL A 15 -1.27 12.06 3.72
CA VAL A 15 -2.64 11.69 4.05
C VAL A 15 -3.58 12.07 2.89
N PHE A 16 -4.33 11.08 2.38
CA PHE A 16 -5.42 11.35 1.45
C PHE A 16 -6.68 11.81 2.20
N LEU A 17 -7.09 13.06 1.98
CA LEU A 17 -8.32 13.62 2.56
C LEU A 17 -9.38 13.82 1.47
N GLY A 18 -10.63 13.46 1.75
CA GLY A 18 -11.75 13.68 0.84
C GLY A 18 -12.99 12.84 1.19
N PRO A 19 -14.15 13.12 0.59
CA PRO A 19 -15.39 12.37 0.84
C PRO A 19 -15.30 10.91 0.36
N ASN A 20 -16.28 10.09 0.74
CA ASN A 20 -16.42 8.74 0.20
C ASN A 20 -16.56 8.80 -1.32
N GLY A 21 -15.89 7.89 -2.03
CA GLY A 21 -15.84 7.91 -3.50
C GLY A 21 -14.80 8.83 -4.13
N ALA A 22 -14.08 9.67 -3.36
CA ALA A 22 -13.03 10.56 -3.89
C ALA A 22 -11.78 9.83 -4.45
N GLY A 23 -11.76 8.49 -4.44
CA GLY A 23 -10.67 7.70 -5.02
C GLY A 23 -9.55 7.31 -4.06
N LYS A 24 -9.61 7.65 -2.77
CA LYS A 24 -8.55 7.33 -1.78
C LYS A 24 -8.14 5.85 -1.76
N SER A 25 -9.10 4.96 -1.51
CA SER A 25 -8.85 3.52 -1.49
C SER A 25 -8.49 2.98 -2.87
N THR A 26 -8.98 3.61 -3.94
CA THR A 26 -8.58 3.30 -5.32
C THR A 26 -7.10 3.60 -5.53
N THR A 27 -6.60 4.73 -5.03
CA THR A 27 -5.17 5.09 -5.10
C THR A 27 -4.31 4.10 -4.34
N ILE A 28 -4.72 3.74 -3.12
CA ILE A 28 -4.00 2.75 -2.31
C ILE A 28 -3.96 1.39 -3.04
N ARG A 29 -5.09 0.92 -3.59
CA ARG A 29 -5.14 -0.34 -4.35
C ARG A 29 -4.26 -0.31 -5.60
N LEU A 30 -4.15 0.83 -6.27
CA LEU A 30 -3.26 1.01 -7.43
C LEU A 30 -1.79 0.92 -7.01
N LEU A 31 -1.40 1.56 -5.91
CA LEU A 31 -0.04 1.47 -5.37
C LEU A 31 0.35 0.04 -4.97
N LEU A 32 -0.62 -0.71 -4.42
CA LEU A 32 -0.48 -2.13 -4.10
C LEU A 32 -0.58 -3.05 -5.33
N ASN A 33 -0.77 -2.49 -6.53
CA ASN A 33 -1.00 -3.22 -7.78
C ASN A 33 -2.21 -4.20 -7.75
N LEU A 34 -3.19 -3.93 -6.89
CA LEU A 34 -4.46 -4.68 -6.81
C LEU A 34 -5.45 -4.29 -7.92
N ILE A 35 -5.26 -3.11 -8.52
CA ILE A 35 -6.00 -2.64 -9.70
C ILE A 35 -5.02 -1.98 -10.66
N ARG A 36 -5.29 -2.09 -11.97
CA ARG A 36 -4.46 -1.43 -13.00
C ARG A 36 -4.94 0.01 -13.26
N PRO A 37 -4.02 0.97 -13.43
CA PRO A 37 -4.39 2.30 -13.92
C PRO A 37 -4.97 2.21 -15.33
N THR A 38 -5.99 3.02 -15.63
CA THR A 38 -6.48 3.21 -17.01
C THR A 38 -5.50 4.04 -17.84
N ALA A 39 -4.74 4.93 -17.19
CA ALA A 39 -3.67 5.75 -17.78
C ALA A 39 -2.67 6.18 -16.71
N GLY A 40 -1.46 6.57 -17.12
CA GLY A 40 -0.38 7.01 -16.23
C GLY A 40 0.44 5.86 -15.63
N SER A 41 1.27 6.18 -14.63
CA SER A 41 2.13 5.19 -13.96
C SER A 41 2.32 5.54 -12.48
N ALA A 42 2.70 4.55 -11.68
CA ALA A 42 3.04 4.73 -10.28
C ALA A 42 4.33 3.95 -9.95
N ARG A 43 5.10 4.48 -9.00
CA ARG A 43 6.39 3.91 -8.59
C ARG A 43 6.54 3.97 -7.08
N ILE A 44 7.10 2.93 -6.48
CA ILE A 44 7.48 2.86 -5.06
C ILE A 44 8.99 2.79 -5.00
N ARG A 45 9.65 3.74 -4.32
CA ARG A 45 11.12 3.85 -4.30
C ARG A 45 11.76 3.81 -5.70
N GLY A 46 11.08 4.35 -6.71
CA GLY A 46 11.51 4.34 -8.11
C GLY A 46 11.23 3.04 -8.87
N ILE A 47 10.71 2.00 -8.21
CA ILE A 47 10.33 0.73 -8.81
C ILE A 47 8.89 0.83 -9.32
N PRO A 48 8.61 0.52 -10.60
CA PRO A 48 7.23 0.49 -11.11
C PRO A 48 6.36 -0.46 -10.28
N VAL A 49 5.14 -0.06 -9.92
CA VAL A 49 4.24 -0.93 -9.14
C VAL A 49 3.82 -2.21 -9.88
N ALA A 50 4.00 -2.24 -11.21
CA ALA A 50 3.81 -3.43 -12.02
C ALA A 50 4.90 -4.51 -11.78
N ASP A 51 6.08 -4.12 -11.28
CA ASP A 51 7.15 -5.02 -10.81
C ASP A 51 6.86 -5.39 -9.35
N VAL A 52 5.82 -6.22 -9.16
CA VAL A 52 5.21 -6.52 -7.86
C VAL A 52 6.23 -7.10 -6.87
N GLU A 53 7.07 -8.02 -7.34
CA GLU A 53 8.05 -8.74 -6.51
C GLU A 53 9.01 -7.76 -5.84
N ARG A 54 9.47 -6.74 -6.57
CA ARG A 54 10.41 -5.74 -6.04
C ARG A 54 9.72 -4.55 -5.38
N ALA A 55 8.54 -4.16 -5.85
CA ALA A 55 7.83 -3.01 -5.29
C ALA A 55 7.29 -3.31 -3.89
N LEU A 56 6.71 -4.50 -3.68
CA LEU A 56 6.03 -4.85 -2.43
C LEU A 56 6.98 -5.17 -1.28
N THR A 57 8.26 -5.47 -1.52
CA THR A 57 9.27 -5.60 -0.45
C THR A 57 9.50 -4.30 0.32
N HIS A 58 9.00 -3.17 -0.20
CA HIS A 58 9.08 -1.85 0.43
C HIS A 58 7.76 -1.37 1.03
N VAL A 59 6.74 -2.22 1.09
CA VAL A 59 5.39 -1.83 1.49
C VAL A 59 4.89 -2.70 2.63
N SER A 60 4.39 -2.04 3.67
CA SER A 60 3.52 -2.65 4.66
C SER A 60 2.13 -2.03 4.54
N TYR A 61 1.09 -2.85 4.57
CA TYR A 61 -0.28 -2.39 4.43
C TYR A 61 -1.19 -3.01 5.49
N VAL A 62 -2.02 -2.18 6.09
CA VAL A 62 -3.07 -2.58 7.03
C VAL A 62 -4.40 -2.19 6.40
N SER A 63 -5.28 -3.18 6.20
CA SER A 63 -6.62 -2.92 5.66
C SER A 63 -7.49 -2.19 6.69
N GLY A 64 -8.42 -1.35 6.22
CA GLY A 64 -9.37 -0.66 7.09
C GLY A 64 -10.32 -1.63 7.81
N ASP A 65 -10.76 -2.67 7.12
CA ASP A 65 -11.43 -3.82 7.72
C ASP A 65 -10.37 -4.89 8.01
N VAL A 66 -9.92 -4.96 9.26
CA VAL A 66 -8.97 -6.00 9.69
C VAL A 66 -9.78 -7.24 10.08
N ALA A 67 -9.83 -8.22 9.19
CA ALA A 67 -10.28 -9.57 9.54
C ALA A 67 -9.07 -10.37 10.02
N LEU A 68 -8.80 -10.35 11.33
CA LEU A 68 -7.80 -11.23 11.93
C LEU A 68 -8.38 -12.63 12.09
N TRP A 69 -7.53 -13.65 11.95
CA TRP A 69 -7.93 -14.99 12.35
C TRP A 69 -8.22 -15.00 13.86
N PRO A 70 -9.36 -15.57 14.32
CA PRO A 70 -9.79 -15.52 15.72
C PRO A 70 -8.75 -16.05 16.73
N GLN A 71 -7.89 -16.96 16.29
CA GLN A 71 -6.84 -17.59 17.09
C GLN A 71 -5.57 -16.73 17.25
N LEU A 72 -5.44 -15.60 16.54
CA LEU A 72 -4.27 -14.74 16.66
C LEU A 72 -4.38 -13.82 17.88
N THR A 73 -3.33 -13.83 18.70
CA THR A 73 -3.17 -12.86 19.79
C THR A 73 -2.58 -11.56 19.26
N VAL A 74 -2.75 -10.45 20.00
CA VAL A 74 -2.11 -9.14 19.70
C VAL A 74 -0.60 -9.30 19.49
N ARG A 75 0.05 -10.13 20.32
CA ARG A 75 1.48 -10.45 20.19
C ARG A 75 1.79 -11.16 18.87
N GLY A 76 0.95 -12.11 18.46
CA GLY A 76 1.08 -12.81 17.18
C GLY A 76 1.02 -11.84 16.00
N VAL A 77 0.01 -10.96 15.99
CA VAL A 77 -0.16 -9.93 14.95
C VAL A 77 1.02 -8.96 14.91
N ALA A 78 1.45 -8.44 16.07
CA ALA A 78 2.60 -7.54 16.15
C ALA A 78 3.91 -8.22 15.71
N GLY A 79 4.07 -9.52 15.99
CA GLY A 79 5.20 -10.32 15.53
C GLY A 79 5.27 -10.47 14.01
N GLU A 80 4.13 -10.69 13.35
CA GLU A 80 4.04 -10.78 11.89
C GLU A 80 4.39 -9.45 11.21
N PHE A 81 3.92 -8.32 11.75
CA PHE A 81 4.26 -6.99 11.19
C PHE A 81 5.69 -6.53 11.52
N ALA A 82 6.30 -7.03 12.59
CA ALA A 82 7.67 -6.72 12.97
C ALA A 82 8.71 -7.65 12.31
N ALA A 83 8.28 -8.79 11.78
CA ALA A 83 9.16 -9.67 11.02
C ALA A 83 9.48 -9.01 9.66
N PRO A 84 10.77 -8.92 9.28
CA PRO A 84 11.12 -8.46 7.94
C PRO A 84 10.46 -9.39 6.92
N THR A 85 9.53 -8.85 6.15
CA THR A 85 8.72 -9.60 5.20
C THR A 85 9.63 -10.19 4.13
N GLY A 86 9.88 -11.49 4.23
CA GLY A 86 10.84 -12.21 3.39
C GLY A 86 11.51 -13.35 4.15
N ARG A 87 10.82 -14.48 4.30
CA ARG A 87 11.50 -15.79 4.39
C ARG A 87 11.13 -16.60 3.14
N PRO A 88 12.08 -17.41 2.64
CA PRO A 88 12.00 -18.09 1.35
C PRO A 88 10.82 -19.04 1.24
#